data_AF-A0A835XMH3-F1
#
_entry.id   AF-A0A835XMH3-F1
#
_cell.length_a   1.000
_cell.length_b   1.000
_cell.length_c   1.000
_cell.angle_alpha   90.00
_cell.angle_beta   90.00
_cell.angle_gamma   90.00
#
_symmetry.space_group_name_H-M   'P 1'
#
loop_
_entity.id
_entity.type
_entity.pdbx_description
1 polymer ?
#
loop_
_entity_poly.entity_id
_entity_poly.type
_entity_poly.pdbx_seq_one_letter_code
_entity_poly.pdbx_strand_id
1 'polypeptide(L)'
;MTAPSPSSSESAEALKQQLKDLGAARTAMEEEIAILTERLDAPGQPGLKGSLLDKEGFPRADINVHQVRTDRHRLICLTNDHRALTDQLAALLGRYHEAARAGSRQDNGNGSAGQAGAPATSTGQAAGGVPPPAAAPPAVPMEVDDAGARPGPGPGPAAQEAAAGSGSGSGAGGGGAALLPYALVDEVTAGSPAASAGLQVGDLLCDFGGVVRAAAGPGGASGSANGGAEASASTAAGAGPGAESQALLQRVAGVLRCSEGQPVVTRVLRQGSPLSMTLVPQQWAGRGLLGCHLRPL
;
A
#
# COMPACT_ATOMS: atom_id res chain seq x y z
N MET A 1 -18.50 -10.89 -54.51
CA MET A 1 -18.43 -11.13 -53.06
C MET A 1 -17.78 -9.91 -52.42
N THR A 2 -18.58 -8.89 -52.11
CA THR A 2 -18.09 -7.68 -51.43
C THR A 2 -18.34 -7.90 -49.94
N ALA A 3 -17.26 -8.00 -49.16
CA ALA A 3 -17.32 -8.19 -47.72
C ALA A 3 -17.99 -6.98 -47.04
N PRO A 4 -18.84 -7.18 -46.02
CA PRO A 4 -19.44 -6.09 -45.27
C PRO A 4 -18.42 -5.50 -44.29
N SER A 5 -18.23 -4.18 -44.33
CA SER A 5 -17.40 -3.43 -43.39
C SER A 5 -18.04 -3.41 -41.99
N PRO A 6 -17.41 -3.93 -40.93
CA PRO A 6 -18.06 -4.04 -39.62
C PRO A 6 -17.71 -2.88 -38.63
N SER A 7 -16.97 -1.86 -39.06
CA SER A 7 -16.25 -0.97 -38.14
C SER A 7 -17.09 0.01 -37.29
N SER A 8 -18.30 0.41 -37.69
CA SER A 8 -19.02 1.51 -37.01
C SER A 8 -20.12 1.05 -36.04
N SER A 9 -20.84 -0.02 -36.34
CA SER A 9 -21.88 -0.56 -35.46
C SER A 9 -21.29 -1.31 -34.26
N GLU A 10 -20.26 -2.13 -34.50
CA GLU A 10 -19.54 -2.84 -33.43
C GLU A 10 -18.92 -1.86 -32.42
N SER A 11 -18.44 -0.71 -32.90
CA SER A 11 -17.90 0.36 -32.05
C SER A 11 -18.96 1.03 -31.18
N ALA A 12 -20.19 1.21 -31.67
CA ALA A 12 -21.29 1.80 -30.90
C ALA A 12 -21.81 0.84 -29.82
N GLU A 13 -21.90 -0.47 -30.13
CA GLU A 13 -22.26 -1.50 -29.15
C GLU A 13 -21.19 -1.65 -28.06
N ALA A 14 -19.90 -1.60 -28.43
CA ALA A 14 -18.80 -1.59 -27.47
C ALA A 14 -18.86 -0.38 -26.51
N LEU A 15 -19.14 0.82 -27.01
CA LEU A 15 -19.30 2.03 -26.18
C LEU A 15 -20.49 1.91 -25.22
N LYS A 16 -21.60 1.32 -25.68
CA LYS A 16 -22.78 1.06 -24.85
C LYS A 16 -22.48 0.08 -23.72
N GLN A 17 -21.74 -0.99 -24.02
CA GLN A 17 -21.34 -1.98 -23.02
C GLN A 17 -20.41 -1.34 -21.97
N GLN A 18 -19.40 -0.58 -22.41
CA GLN A 18 -18.51 0.15 -21.52
C GLN A 18 -19.26 1.15 -20.62
N LEU A 19 -20.28 1.83 -21.13
CA LEU A 19 -21.13 2.73 -20.35
C LEU A 19 -21.92 1.99 -19.26
N LYS A 20 -22.44 0.80 -19.58
CA LYS A 20 -23.12 -0.05 -18.60
C LYS A 20 -22.17 -0.52 -17.50
N ASP A 21 -20.97 -0.96 -17.88
CA ASP A 21 -19.98 -1.47 -16.93
C ASP A 21 -19.46 -0.37 -15.98
N LEU A 22 -19.13 0.80 -16.51
CA LEU A 22 -18.73 1.96 -15.69
C LEU A 22 -19.89 2.47 -14.82
N GLY A 23 -21.14 2.39 -15.31
CA GLY A 23 -22.33 2.73 -14.54
C GLY A 23 -22.51 1.81 -13.33
N ALA A 24 -22.35 0.51 -13.51
CA ALA A 24 -22.39 -0.46 -12.42
C ALA A 24 -21.26 -0.24 -11.41
N ALA A 25 -20.03 0.01 -11.88
CA ALA A 25 -18.90 0.32 -11.01
C ALA A 25 -19.13 1.59 -10.18
N ARG A 26 -19.73 2.64 -10.79
CA ARG A 26 -20.12 3.87 -10.07
C ARG A 26 -21.12 3.57 -8.95
N THR A 27 -22.18 2.81 -9.23
CA THR A 27 -23.18 2.45 -8.22
C THR A 27 -22.58 1.69 -7.04
N ALA A 28 -21.65 0.76 -7.30
CA ALA A 28 -20.95 0.04 -6.24
C ALA A 28 -20.11 0.96 -5.34
N MET A 29 -19.42 1.96 -5.92
CA MET A 29 -18.69 2.96 -5.14
C MET A 29 -19.64 3.87 -4.35
N GLU A 30 -20.77 4.27 -4.92
CA GLU A 30 -21.79 5.08 -4.23
C GLU A 30 -22.37 4.36 -3.01
N GLU A 31 -22.60 3.06 -3.12
CA GLU A 31 -23.06 2.24 -2.00
C GLU A 31 -22.01 2.19 -0.89
N GLU A 32 -20.74 1.98 -1.22
CA GLU A 32 -19.64 1.99 -0.24
C GLU A 32 -19.50 3.38 0.42
N ILE A 33 -19.59 4.46 -0.36
CA ILE A 33 -19.60 5.85 0.15
C ILE A 33 -20.76 6.06 1.13
N ALA A 34 -21.97 5.57 0.81
CA ALA A 34 -23.13 5.72 1.66
C ALA A 34 -22.95 5.00 3.01
N ILE A 35 -22.44 3.76 2.99
CA ILE A 35 -22.16 2.97 4.19
C ILE A 35 -21.13 3.68 5.09
N LEU A 36 -20.05 4.20 4.52
CA LEU A 36 -19.02 4.90 5.29
C LEU A 36 -19.53 6.23 5.85
N THR A 37 -20.35 6.94 5.08
CA THR A 37 -20.94 8.21 5.51
C THR A 37 -21.91 8.00 6.68
N GLU A 38 -22.80 7.02 6.59
CA GLU A 38 -23.73 6.67 7.66
C GLU A 38 -22.98 6.28 8.95
N ARG A 39 -21.93 5.46 8.82
CA ARG A 39 -21.10 5.05 9.98
C ARG A 39 -20.40 6.23 10.64
N LEU A 40 -19.90 7.19 9.86
CA LEU A 40 -19.21 8.38 10.37
C LEU A 40 -20.17 9.42 10.97
N ASP A 41 -21.45 9.44 10.55
CA ASP A 41 -22.46 10.41 10.99
C ASP A 41 -23.36 9.87 12.12
N ALA A 42 -23.10 8.65 12.60
CA ALA A 42 -23.80 8.06 13.74
C ALA A 42 -23.69 8.95 15.01
N PRO A 43 -24.71 8.97 15.89
CA PRO A 43 -24.70 9.82 17.07
C PRO A 43 -23.50 9.50 17.98
N GLY A 44 -22.75 10.55 18.35
CA GLY A 44 -21.52 10.43 19.15
C GLY A 44 -20.25 10.21 18.31
N GLN A 45 -20.35 10.09 16.99
CA GLN A 45 -19.17 10.07 16.12
C GLN A 45 -18.68 11.49 15.79
N PRO A 46 -17.39 11.65 15.45
CA PRO A 46 -16.82 12.95 15.11
C PRO A 46 -17.27 13.49 13.74
N GLY A 47 -18.14 12.79 13.02
CA GLY A 47 -18.53 13.15 11.66
C GLY A 47 -17.38 13.04 10.64
N LEU A 48 -17.55 13.65 9.48
CA LEU A 48 -16.55 13.63 8.40
C LEU A 48 -15.33 14.51 8.68
N LYS A 49 -15.48 15.59 9.45
CA LYS A 49 -14.43 16.61 9.69
C LYS A 49 -14.17 16.96 11.16
N GLY A 50 -14.88 16.38 12.12
CA GLY A 50 -14.69 16.72 13.54
C GLY A 50 -13.36 16.25 14.12
N SER A 51 -12.97 16.89 15.23
CA SER A 51 -11.73 16.59 15.95
C SER A 51 -11.74 15.18 16.53
N LEU A 52 -10.63 14.47 16.35
CA LEU A 52 -10.39 13.14 16.94
C LEU A 52 -9.70 13.23 18.31
N LEU A 53 -9.36 14.45 18.71
CA LEU A 53 -8.64 14.77 19.94
C LEU A 53 -9.61 15.44 20.91
N ASP A 54 -9.39 15.21 22.19
CA ASP A 54 -10.07 15.91 23.26
C ASP A 54 -9.43 17.29 23.52
N LYS A 55 -9.91 17.97 24.56
CA LYS A 55 -9.43 19.28 25.03
C LYS A 55 -8.00 19.25 25.61
N GLU A 56 -7.49 18.07 25.95
CA GLU A 56 -6.15 17.87 26.51
C GLU A 56 -5.15 17.43 25.42
N GLY A 57 -5.61 17.25 24.18
CA GLY A 57 -4.77 16.86 23.05
C GLY A 57 -4.53 15.34 22.97
N PHE A 58 -5.32 14.53 23.68
CA PHE A 58 -5.24 13.08 23.65
C PHE A 58 -6.33 12.48 22.73
N PRO A 59 -6.10 11.31 22.11
CA PRO A 59 -7.15 10.60 21.36
C PRO A 59 -8.38 10.36 22.24
N ARG A 60 -9.53 10.79 21.74
CA ARG A 60 -10.81 10.64 22.45
C ARG A 60 -11.10 9.18 22.79
N ALA A 61 -11.46 8.93 24.05
CA ALA A 61 -11.76 7.59 24.57
C ALA A 61 -13.16 7.09 24.18
N ASP A 62 -14.08 8.00 23.83
CA ASP A 62 -15.46 7.71 23.43
C ASP A 62 -15.58 7.14 22.01
N ILE A 63 -14.51 7.20 21.20
CA ILE A 63 -14.53 6.83 19.79
C ILE A 63 -13.36 5.92 19.42
N ASN A 64 -13.57 5.03 18.44
CA ASN A 64 -12.47 4.30 17.83
C ASN A 64 -11.76 5.19 16.79
N VAL A 65 -10.77 5.96 17.24
CA VAL A 65 -10.01 6.90 16.40
C VAL A 65 -9.38 6.23 15.17
N HIS A 66 -8.95 4.97 15.29
CA HIS A 66 -8.37 4.22 14.16
C HIS A 66 -9.41 3.92 13.09
N GLN A 67 -10.60 3.47 13.49
CA GLN A 67 -11.70 3.20 12.55
C GLN A 67 -12.12 4.48 11.83
N VAL A 68 -12.33 5.59 12.57
CA VAL A 68 -12.72 6.88 11.99
C VAL A 68 -11.68 7.40 11.00
N ARG A 69 -10.38 7.24 11.28
CA ARG A 69 -9.31 7.60 10.34
C ARG A 69 -9.36 6.77 9.06
N THR A 70 -9.52 5.46 9.21
CA THR A 70 -9.58 4.53 8.07
C THR A 70 -10.80 4.84 7.20
N ASP A 71 -11.95 5.08 7.82
CA ASP A 71 -13.20 5.40 7.13
C ASP A 71 -13.13 6.73 6.40
N ARG A 72 -12.62 7.78 7.05
CA ARG A 72 -12.42 9.08 6.41
C ARG A 72 -11.46 8.98 5.23
N HIS A 73 -10.35 8.25 5.39
CA HIS A 73 -9.40 8.06 4.31
C HIS A 73 -10.04 7.32 3.13
N ARG A 74 -10.75 6.21 3.41
CA ARG A 74 -11.44 5.43 2.38
C ARG A 74 -12.51 6.25 1.67
N LEU A 75 -13.29 7.03 2.42
CA LEU A 75 -14.30 7.94 1.89
C LEU A 75 -13.69 8.98 0.95
N ILE A 76 -12.54 9.57 1.30
CA ILE A 76 -11.84 10.54 0.45
C ILE A 76 -11.42 9.90 -0.87
N CYS A 77 -10.81 8.71 -0.83
CA CYS A 77 -10.40 7.99 -2.03
C CYS A 77 -11.61 7.66 -2.91
N LEU A 78 -12.65 7.05 -2.34
CA LEU A 78 -13.86 6.67 -3.09
C LEU A 78 -14.58 7.87 -3.68
N THR A 79 -14.66 8.99 -2.98
CA THR A 79 -15.33 10.19 -3.48
C THR A 79 -14.55 10.80 -4.66
N ASN A 80 -13.22 10.75 -4.62
CA ASN A 80 -12.39 11.19 -5.74
C ASN A 80 -12.57 10.27 -6.96
N ASP A 81 -12.49 8.96 -6.74
CA ASP A 81 -12.63 7.95 -7.79
C ASP A 81 -14.03 7.97 -8.42
N HIS A 82 -15.08 8.11 -7.59
CA HIS A 82 -16.46 8.26 -8.03
C HIS A 82 -16.65 9.50 -8.92
N ARG A 83 -16.06 10.64 -8.53
CA ARG A 83 -16.08 11.86 -9.34
C ARG A 83 -15.38 11.63 -10.68
N ALA A 84 -14.20 11.01 -10.67
CA ALA A 84 -13.46 10.69 -11.88
C ALA A 84 -14.24 9.74 -12.82
N LEU A 85 -14.90 8.70 -12.28
CA LEU A 85 -15.76 7.81 -13.04
C LEU A 85 -17.01 8.52 -13.60
N THR A 86 -17.59 9.44 -12.84
CA THR A 86 -18.73 10.24 -13.29
C THR A 86 -18.35 11.13 -14.47
N ASP A 87 -17.17 11.76 -14.42
CA ASP A 87 -16.63 12.55 -15.54
C ASP A 87 -16.35 11.67 -16.77
N GLN A 88 -15.79 10.46 -16.58
CA GLN A 88 -15.58 9.49 -17.65
C GLN A 88 -16.89 9.00 -18.29
N LEU A 89 -17.91 8.73 -17.47
CA LEU A 89 -19.25 8.36 -17.93
C LEU A 89 -19.87 9.47 -18.79
N ALA A 90 -19.77 10.73 -18.36
CA ALA A 90 -20.26 11.86 -19.14
C ALA A 90 -19.57 11.97 -20.51
N ALA A 91 -18.25 11.80 -20.55
CA ALA A 91 -17.48 11.82 -21.80
C ALA A 91 -17.85 10.67 -22.75
N LEU A 92 -17.99 9.45 -22.23
CA LEU A 92 -18.39 8.29 -23.03
C LEU A 92 -19.82 8.38 -23.54
N LEU A 93 -20.74 8.91 -22.72
CA LEU A 93 -22.12 9.14 -23.13
C LEU A 93 -22.18 10.14 -24.30
N GLY A 94 -21.39 11.21 -24.24
CA GLY A 94 -21.23 12.17 -25.34
C GLY A 94 -20.76 11.49 -26.63
N ARG A 95 -19.67 10.72 -26.56
CA ARG A 95 -19.13 9.96 -27.70
C ARG A 95 -20.13 8.97 -28.29
N TYR A 96 -20.89 8.27 -27.43
CA TYR A 96 -21.92 7.33 -27.85
C TYR A 96 -23.06 8.05 -28.60
N HIS A 97 -23.55 9.18 -28.07
CA HIS A 97 -24.58 9.98 -28.73
C HIS A 97 -24.12 10.56 -30.06
N GLU A 98 -22.88 11.04 -30.15
CA GLU A 98 -22.28 11.52 -31.40
C GLU A 98 -22.23 10.41 -32.46
N ALA A 99 -21.77 9.21 -32.09
CA ALA A 99 -21.71 8.05 -32.98
C ALA A 99 -23.12 7.61 -33.44
N ALA A 100 -24.10 7.57 -32.54
CA ALA A 100 -25.49 7.23 -32.87
C ALA A 100 -26.15 8.26 -33.80
N ARG A 101 -25.80 9.55 -33.64
CA ARG A 101 -26.30 10.65 -34.48
C ARG A 101 -25.66 10.66 -35.87
N ALA A 102 -24.41 10.22 -35.99
CA ALA A 102 -23.73 10.06 -37.28
C ALA A 102 -24.34 8.91 -38.10
N GLY A 103 -24.64 7.77 -37.46
CA GLY A 103 -25.27 6.62 -38.13
C GLY A 103 -26.70 6.89 -38.61
N SER A 104 -27.49 7.68 -37.88
CA SER A 104 -28.86 8.06 -38.28
C SER A 104 -28.91 9.12 -39.40
N ARG A 105 -27.82 9.87 -39.61
CA ARG A 105 -27.75 10.93 -40.64
C ARG A 105 -27.36 10.43 -42.04
N GLN A 106 -26.87 9.20 -42.16
CA GLN A 106 -26.54 8.57 -43.45
C GLN A 106 -27.73 7.88 -44.13
N ASP A 107 -28.83 7.62 -43.41
CA ASP A 107 -30.00 6.90 -43.95
C ASP A 107 -31.04 7.82 -44.61
N ASN A 108 -31.02 9.13 -44.35
CA ASN A 108 -31.98 10.09 -44.92
C ASN A 108 -31.33 11.04 -45.92
N GLY A 109 -30.79 10.48 -47.01
CA GLY A 109 -30.22 11.18 -48.15
C GLY A 109 -31.23 11.39 -49.28
N ASN A 110 -32.35 12.08 -49.03
CA ASN A 110 -33.12 12.73 -50.09
C ASN A 110 -33.81 14.02 -49.59
N GLY A 111 -33.45 15.16 -50.19
CA GLY A 111 -34.33 16.34 -50.22
C GLY A 111 -33.90 17.57 -49.41
N SER A 112 -33.04 18.37 -50.05
CA SER A 112 -33.20 19.83 -50.19
C SER A 112 -32.61 20.79 -49.14
N ALA A 113 -31.88 21.75 -49.70
CA ALA A 113 -31.31 22.93 -49.11
C ALA A 113 -32.35 23.87 -48.49
N GLY A 114 -31.92 24.59 -47.45
CA GLY A 114 -32.66 25.66 -46.78
C GLY A 114 -31.89 26.07 -45.53
N GLN A 115 -30.76 26.77 -45.68
CA GLN A 115 -30.66 28.23 -45.64
C GLN A 115 -30.44 28.76 -44.22
N ALA A 116 -29.45 29.64 -44.12
CA ALA A 116 -28.98 30.32 -42.93
C ALA A 116 -30.10 31.03 -42.16
N GLY A 117 -29.96 31.07 -40.85
CA GLY A 117 -30.79 31.87 -39.96
C GLY A 117 -30.15 32.05 -38.60
N ALA A 118 -29.26 33.03 -38.49
CA ALA A 118 -29.16 33.78 -37.24
C ALA A 118 -30.52 34.49 -37.02
N PRO A 119 -30.94 34.69 -35.77
CA PRO A 119 -30.82 36.05 -35.25
C PRO A 119 -30.41 36.13 -33.78
N ALA A 120 -29.93 37.33 -33.45
CA ALA A 120 -29.48 37.76 -32.15
C ALA A 120 -30.63 38.20 -31.22
N THR A 121 -30.28 38.27 -29.92
CA THR A 121 -30.79 39.15 -28.85
C THR A 121 -32.23 39.02 -28.33
N SER A 122 -32.39 38.66 -27.04
CA SER A 122 -32.77 39.62 -25.98
C SER A 122 -32.80 38.98 -24.58
N THR A 123 -32.01 39.55 -23.66
CA THR A 123 -32.34 39.95 -22.28
C THR A 123 -33.21 39.04 -21.40
N GLY A 124 -32.61 38.56 -20.30
CA GLY A 124 -33.31 37.95 -19.15
C GLY A 124 -32.36 37.72 -17.97
N GLN A 125 -32.27 38.73 -17.12
CA GLN A 125 -31.45 38.85 -15.91
C GLN A 125 -31.99 38.00 -14.75
N ALA A 126 -31.13 37.28 -14.01
CA ALA A 126 -31.18 37.18 -12.55
C ALA A 126 -30.06 36.29 -11.96
N ALA A 127 -29.22 36.93 -11.14
CA ALA A 127 -28.72 36.49 -9.84
C ALA A 127 -28.09 35.09 -9.68
N GLY A 128 -26.81 35.08 -9.29
CA GLY A 128 -26.21 33.91 -8.62
C GLY A 128 -24.70 33.76 -8.76
N GLY A 129 -23.93 34.85 -8.65
CA GLY A 129 -22.49 34.72 -8.49
C GLY A 129 -22.12 34.21 -7.10
N VAL A 130 -21.50 33.03 -7.02
CA VAL A 130 -20.53 32.70 -5.96
C VAL A 130 -19.24 32.20 -6.64
N PRO A 131 -18.08 32.82 -6.37
CA PRO A 131 -16.83 32.61 -7.12
C PRO A 131 -16.09 31.32 -6.70
N PRO A 132 -15.11 30.85 -7.52
CA PRO A 132 -14.28 29.69 -7.20
C PRO A 132 -13.20 30.01 -6.16
N PRO A 133 -12.83 29.11 -5.24
CA PRO A 133 -11.60 29.28 -4.47
C PRO A 133 -10.41 28.70 -5.24
N ALA A 134 -9.51 29.61 -5.58
CA ALA A 134 -8.18 29.36 -6.07
C ALA A 134 -7.20 28.93 -4.96
N ALA A 135 -6.12 28.28 -5.40
CA ALA A 135 -4.75 28.40 -4.88
C ALA A 135 -4.43 27.90 -3.45
N ALA A 136 -3.60 26.85 -3.41
CA ALA A 136 -2.51 26.74 -2.43
C ALA A 136 -1.35 27.68 -2.83
N PRO A 137 -0.29 27.87 -2.02
CA PRO A 137 -0.19 28.19 -0.58
C PRO A 137 0.49 29.56 -0.37
N PRO A 138 0.68 30.03 0.88
CA PRO A 138 1.99 30.62 1.18
C PRO A 138 2.62 30.08 2.47
N ALA A 139 3.95 29.90 2.39
CA ALA A 139 4.85 29.77 3.51
C ALA A 139 5.06 31.15 4.17
N VAL A 140 5.03 31.19 5.51
CA VAL A 140 5.67 32.25 6.31
C VAL A 140 6.24 31.64 7.61
N PRO A 141 7.29 32.27 8.18
CA PRO A 141 8.35 31.61 8.95
C PRO A 141 8.24 31.78 10.48
N MET A 142 9.09 31.04 11.20
CA MET A 142 9.71 31.32 12.52
C MET A 142 8.88 32.00 13.63
N GLU A 143 8.72 31.31 14.77
CA GLU A 143 9.29 31.71 16.06
C GLU A 143 9.06 30.60 17.10
N VAL A 144 10.14 29.94 17.53
CA VAL A 144 10.19 29.25 18.83
C VAL A 144 11.22 30.00 19.66
N ASP A 145 10.72 30.57 20.74
CA ASP A 145 11.46 31.33 21.73
C ASP A 145 12.40 30.40 22.51
N ASP A 146 13.63 30.88 22.70
CA ASP A 146 14.75 30.27 23.40
C ASP A 146 14.66 30.58 24.90
N ALA A 147 14.41 29.55 25.73
CA ALA A 147 14.80 29.45 27.14
C ALA A 147 14.22 28.14 27.69
N GLY A 148 14.93 27.19 28.28
CA GLY A 148 16.30 27.11 28.77
C GLY A 148 16.30 25.97 29.80
N ALA A 149 17.38 25.17 29.80
CA ALA A 149 17.94 24.42 30.95
C ALA A 149 18.45 23.02 30.54
N ARG A 150 19.76 22.95 30.31
CA ARG A 150 20.58 21.80 30.72
C ARG A 150 20.68 21.85 32.25
N PRO A 151 20.71 20.70 32.93
CA PRO A 151 22.00 20.15 33.36
C PRO A 151 22.04 18.64 33.10
N GLY A 152 23.14 18.02 32.68
CA GLY A 152 24.35 17.85 33.48
C GLY A 152 24.46 16.35 33.85
N PRO A 153 25.62 15.70 33.63
CA PRO A 153 25.76 14.24 33.64
C PRO A 153 26.09 13.69 35.04
N GLY A 154 25.84 12.40 35.27
CA GLY A 154 26.31 11.71 36.47
C GLY A 154 26.36 10.18 36.32
N PRO A 155 27.25 9.49 37.07
CA PRO A 155 27.89 8.23 36.65
C PRO A 155 27.59 7.01 37.53
N GLY A 156 27.53 5.81 36.92
CA GLY A 156 27.76 4.46 37.49
C GLY A 156 26.96 4.04 38.74
N PRO A 157 27.21 2.84 39.34
CA PRO A 157 27.97 1.67 38.89
C PRO A 157 27.23 0.31 39.17
N ALA A 158 27.99 -0.80 39.14
CA ALA A 158 27.71 -2.18 39.60
C ALA A 158 27.11 -3.14 38.55
N ALA A 159 27.92 -3.88 37.78
CA ALA A 159 28.76 -5.03 38.15
C ALA A 159 27.96 -6.32 38.42
N GLN A 160 28.15 -7.31 37.55
CA GLN A 160 28.56 -8.63 38.02
C GLN A 160 29.42 -9.34 36.96
N GLU A 161 30.63 -9.68 37.37
CA GLU A 161 31.63 -10.47 36.66
C GLU A 161 31.36 -11.99 36.75
N ALA A 162 32.22 -12.73 36.03
CA ALA A 162 32.53 -14.15 36.08
C ALA A 162 31.78 -15.02 35.03
N ALA A 163 32.41 -15.94 34.29
CA ALA A 163 33.72 -16.55 34.42
C ALA A 163 34.22 -17.07 33.05
N ALA A 164 35.53 -17.23 32.96
CA ALA A 164 36.21 -17.96 31.91
C ALA A 164 35.81 -19.45 31.87
N GLY A 165 35.69 -20.00 30.67
CA GLY A 165 35.53 -21.42 30.41
C GLY A 165 36.17 -21.77 29.07
N SER A 166 37.41 -22.25 29.12
CA SER A 166 38.13 -22.85 28.00
C SER A 166 37.41 -24.12 27.54
N GLY A 167 37.10 -24.21 26.25
CA GLY A 167 36.45 -25.35 25.62
C GLY A 167 37.02 -25.58 24.23
N SER A 168 37.98 -26.48 24.16
CA SER A 168 38.63 -26.98 22.95
C SER A 168 37.63 -27.71 22.04
N GLY A 169 37.69 -27.41 20.75
CA GLY A 169 37.44 -28.33 19.63
C GLY A 169 36.04 -28.92 19.47
N SER A 170 35.33 -28.48 18.43
CA SER A 170 34.94 -29.42 17.37
C SER A 170 34.62 -28.68 16.09
N GLY A 171 35.48 -28.85 15.09
CA GLY A 171 35.19 -28.41 13.74
C GLY A 171 34.01 -29.17 13.19
N ALA A 172 33.00 -28.42 12.74
CA ALA A 172 32.17 -28.81 11.61
C ALA A 172 32.43 -27.80 10.49
N GLY A 173 33.59 -27.91 9.87
CA GLY A 173 33.71 -27.53 8.47
C GLY A 173 32.82 -28.46 7.66
N GLY A 174 31.98 -27.88 6.80
CA GLY A 174 31.11 -28.62 5.90
C GLY A 174 29.74 -27.95 5.78
N GLY A 175 29.50 -27.07 4.81
CA GLY A 175 30.39 -26.56 3.79
C GLY A 175 29.96 -25.15 3.41
N GLY A 176 30.65 -24.58 2.42
CA GLY A 176 30.06 -23.54 1.60
C GLY A 176 28.85 -24.11 0.85
N ALA A 177 27.80 -24.46 1.57
CA ALA A 177 26.48 -24.59 0.99
C ALA A 177 26.21 -23.22 0.41
N ALA A 178 26.00 -23.16 -0.90
CA ALA A 178 25.70 -21.95 -1.63
C ALA A 178 24.55 -21.23 -0.90
N LEU A 179 24.88 -20.29 -0.02
CA LEU A 179 23.93 -19.47 0.70
C LEU A 179 23.31 -18.62 -0.38
N LEU A 180 22.09 -18.99 -0.75
CA LEU A 180 21.33 -18.32 -1.78
C LEU A 180 20.59 -17.19 -1.09
N PRO A 181 21.08 -15.94 -1.17
CA PRO A 181 20.35 -14.84 -0.61
C PRO A 181 19.03 -14.69 -1.36
N TYR A 182 17.98 -14.40 -0.62
CA TYR A 182 16.65 -14.13 -1.19
C TYR A 182 16.21 -12.69 -0.98
N ALA A 183 16.89 -11.93 -0.12
CA ALA A 183 16.58 -10.52 0.09
C ALA A 183 17.83 -9.69 0.39
N LEU A 184 17.78 -8.42 0.01
CA LEU A 184 18.75 -7.39 0.33
C LEU A 184 18.19 -6.45 1.39
N VAL A 185 19.00 -6.11 2.38
CA VAL A 185 18.69 -5.05 3.34
C VAL A 185 18.98 -3.71 2.69
N ASP A 186 17.93 -2.97 2.39
CA ASP A 186 18.03 -1.67 1.71
C ASP A 186 18.17 -0.52 2.71
N GLU A 187 17.45 -0.61 3.83
CA GLU A 187 17.44 0.43 4.86
C GLU A 187 17.37 -0.21 6.24
N VAL A 188 18.08 0.38 7.21
CA VAL A 188 18.00 0.03 8.64
C VAL A 188 17.89 1.32 9.43
N THR A 189 16.84 1.46 10.25
CA THR A 189 16.66 2.67 11.07
C THR A 189 17.52 2.61 12.33
N ALA A 190 18.17 3.73 12.68
CA ALA A 190 18.94 3.84 13.92
C ALA A 190 18.03 3.65 15.16
N GLY A 191 18.51 2.90 16.16
CA GLY A 191 17.73 2.56 17.36
C GLY A 191 16.63 1.52 17.14
N SER A 192 16.56 0.91 15.94
CA SER A 192 15.68 -0.22 15.68
C SER A 192 16.25 -1.53 16.23
N PRO A 193 15.40 -2.55 16.49
CA PRO A 193 15.86 -3.87 16.89
C PRO A 193 16.82 -4.51 15.86
N ALA A 194 16.66 -4.21 14.58
CA ALA A 194 17.58 -4.64 13.53
C ALA A 194 18.97 -3.99 13.66
N ALA A 195 19.03 -2.69 13.95
CA ALA A 195 20.29 -1.99 14.18
C ALA A 195 21.01 -2.51 15.43
N SER A 196 20.26 -2.73 16.51
CA SER A 196 20.79 -3.26 17.79
C SER A 196 21.34 -4.69 17.65
N ALA A 197 20.77 -5.50 16.76
CA ALA A 197 21.27 -6.83 16.42
C ALA A 197 22.49 -6.80 15.46
N GLY A 198 22.85 -5.63 14.92
CA GLY A 198 24.00 -5.45 14.05
C GLY A 198 23.71 -5.65 12.56
N LEU A 199 22.44 -5.63 12.14
CA LEU A 199 22.05 -5.65 10.72
C LEU A 199 22.43 -4.32 10.05
N GLN A 200 23.00 -4.39 8.85
CA GLN A 200 23.47 -3.22 8.10
C GLN A 200 22.85 -3.17 6.70
N VAL A 201 22.79 -1.96 6.14
CA VAL A 201 22.42 -1.74 4.74
C VAL A 201 23.44 -2.44 3.83
N GLY A 202 22.95 -3.20 2.86
CA GLY A 202 23.77 -4.01 1.96
C GLY A 202 23.94 -5.47 2.40
N ASP A 203 23.45 -5.85 3.59
CA ASP A 203 23.44 -7.25 4.01
C ASP A 203 22.47 -8.07 3.15
N LEU A 204 22.90 -9.27 2.76
CA LEU A 204 22.11 -10.19 1.95
C LEU A 204 21.55 -11.32 2.83
N LEU A 205 20.24 -11.35 3.02
CA LEU A 205 19.57 -12.30 3.90
C LEU A 205 19.48 -13.69 3.25
N CYS A 206 20.01 -14.70 3.96
CA CYS A 206 20.07 -16.08 3.49
C CYS A 206 19.12 -17.00 4.27
N ASP A 207 18.94 -16.72 5.56
CA ASP A 207 18.00 -17.44 6.42
C ASP A 207 17.45 -16.56 7.53
N PHE A 208 16.19 -16.80 7.87
CA PHE A 208 15.51 -16.11 8.96
C PHE A 208 14.62 -17.09 9.73
N GLY A 209 14.98 -17.43 10.97
CA GLY A 209 14.15 -18.27 11.83
C GLY A 209 13.75 -19.62 11.21
N GLY A 210 14.65 -20.22 10.41
CA GLY A 210 14.40 -21.48 9.68
C GLY A 210 13.77 -21.31 8.29
N VAL A 211 13.43 -20.09 7.86
CA VAL A 211 13.04 -19.79 6.47
C VAL A 211 14.31 -19.64 5.63
N VAL A 212 14.64 -20.69 4.89
CA VAL A 212 15.74 -20.74 3.91
C VAL A 212 15.18 -20.78 2.50
N ARG A 213 15.93 -20.23 1.53
CA ARG A 213 15.67 -20.51 0.11
C ARG A 213 16.02 -21.96 -0.18
N ALA A 214 15.14 -22.68 -0.87
CA ALA A 214 15.44 -24.03 -1.30
C ALA A 214 16.52 -23.93 -2.40
N ALA A 215 17.72 -24.45 -2.13
CA ALA A 215 18.70 -24.59 -3.18
C ALA A 215 18.14 -25.54 -4.25
N ALA A 216 18.08 -25.09 -5.50
CA ALA A 216 17.70 -25.92 -6.63
C ALA A 216 18.80 -26.97 -6.86
N GLY A 217 18.75 -28.05 -6.09
CA GLY A 217 19.58 -29.24 -6.24
C GLY A 217 18.69 -30.45 -6.56
N PRO A 218 19.12 -31.35 -7.47
CA PRO A 218 18.38 -32.57 -7.74
C PRO A 218 18.63 -33.57 -6.61
N GLY A 219 17.60 -33.84 -5.79
CA GLY A 219 17.51 -35.05 -4.98
C GLY A 219 17.43 -34.87 -3.46
N GLY A 220 16.26 -35.20 -2.91
CA GLY A 220 16.15 -36.13 -1.77
C GLY A 220 16.33 -35.61 -0.34
N ALA A 221 15.18 -35.34 0.31
CA ALA A 221 14.78 -35.73 1.68
C ALA A 221 15.58 -35.31 2.93
N SER A 222 14.91 -34.52 3.79
CA SER A 222 14.74 -34.63 5.26
C SER A 222 14.44 -33.22 5.79
N GLY A 223 13.41 -32.88 6.59
CA GLY A 223 12.46 -33.62 7.41
C GLY A 223 12.24 -32.83 8.71
N SER A 224 10.98 -32.44 9.01
CA SER A 224 10.44 -31.94 10.31
C SER A 224 10.92 -30.58 10.85
N ALA A 225 10.13 -29.76 11.54
CA ALA A 225 8.70 -29.72 11.84
C ALA A 225 8.40 -28.35 12.49
N ASN A 226 7.28 -27.72 12.17
CA ASN A 226 6.32 -27.19 13.14
C ASN A 226 5.11 -26.64 12.38
N GLY A 227 3.93 -27.13 12.76
CA GLY A 227 2.69 -26.98 12.02
C GLY A 227 1.79 -25.84 12.50
N GLY A 228 0.66 -25.75 11.81
CA GLY A 228 -0.57 -25.16 12.33
C GLY A 228 -0.81 -23.70 11.95
N ALA A 229 -1.18 -23.44 10.70
CA ALA A 229 -2.23 -22.47 10.40
C ALA A 229 -2.70 -22.65 8.95
N GLU A 230 -3.99 -22.92 8.84
CA GLU A 230 -4.71 -23.27 7.64
C GLU A 230 -5.05 -21.99 6.88
N ALA A 231 -4.71 -21.93 5.59
CA ALA A 231 -5.30 -20.96 4.68
C ALA A 231 -5.27 -21.50 3.26
N SER A 232 -6.46 -21.82 2.76
CA SER A 232 -6.77 -21.97 1.36
C SER A 232 -6.22 -20.79 0.55
N ALA A 233 -5.50 -21.07 -0.55
CA ALA A 233 -5.84 -20.59 -1.89
C ALA A 233 -4.68 -20.77 -2.89
N SER A 234 -5.07 -21.31 -4.04
CA SER A 234 -4.55 -21.01 -5.38
C SER A 234 -3.13 -21.45 -5.72
N THR A 235 -3.07 -22.61 -6.37
CA THR A 235 -2.02 -23.01 -7.33
C THR A 235 -1.81 -21.92 -8.37
N ALA A 236 -0.81 -21.06 -8.17
CA ALA A 236 -0.25 -20.22 -9.23
C ALA A 236 1.01 -20.90 -9.77
N ALA A 237 0.80 -21.69 -10.83
CA ALA A 237 1.85 -22.12 -11.73
C ALA A 237 2.49 -20.88 -12.40
N GLY A 238 3.84 -20.82 -12.37
CA GLY A 238 4.62 -19.82 -13.10
C GLY A 238 5.24 -18.70 -12.25
N ALA A 239 5.93 -19.05 -11.16
CA ALA A 239 6.70 -18.08 -10.37
C ALA A 239 8.13 -17.97 -10.93
N GLY A 240 8.46 -16.85 -11.56
CA GLY A 240 9.85 -16.49 -11.86
C GLY A 240 10.69 -16.36 -10.57
N PRO A 241 12.03 -16.28 -10.66
CA PRO A 241 12.91 -16.28 -9.49
C PRO A 241 12.61 -15.18 -8.46
N GLY A 242 12.07 -14.03 -8.91
CA GLY A 242 11.66 -12.93 -8.03
C GLY A 242 10.35 -13.14 -7.24
N ALA A 243 9.50 -14.08 -7.66
CA ALA A 243 8.26 -14.39 -6.93
C ALA A 243 8.52 -15.35 -5.75
N GLU A 244 9.54 -16.22 -5.88
CA GLU A 244 9.97 -17.12 -4.81
C GLU A 244 10.56 -16.34 -3.62
N SER A 245 11.45 -15.36 -3.91
CA SER A 245 12.02 -14.46 -2.90
C SER A 245 10.95 -13.62 -2.21
N GLN A 246 9.94 -13.15 -2.94
CA GLN A 246 8.81 -12.43 -2.37
C GLN A 246 7.95 -13.31 -1.45
N ALA A 247 7.65 -14.56 -1.83
CA ALA A 247 6.90 -15.50 -0.99
C ALA A 247 7.67 -15.86 0.29
N LEU A 248 9.00 -15.99 0.22
CA LEU A 248 9.85 -16.21 1.40
C LEU A 248 9.77 -15.02 2.37
N LEU A 249 9.82 -13.78 1.87
CA LEU A 249 9.65 -12.59 2.71
C LEU A 249 8.28 -12.52 3.37
N GLN A 250 7.21 -12.95 2.69
CA GLN A 250 5.87 -13.04 3.29
C GLN A 250 5.84 -14.05 4.45
N ARG A 251 6.53 -15.19 4.31
CA ARG A 251 6.67 -16.19 5.38
C ARG A 251 7.48 -15.64 6.56
N VAL A 252 8.58 -14.95 6.29
CA VAL A 252 9.38 -14.25 7.33
C VAL A 252 8.51 -13.26 8.09
N ALA A 253 7.67 -12.48 7.42
CA ALA A 253 6.73 -11.57 8.07
C ALA A 253 5.69 -12.31 8.93
N GLY A 254 5.30 -13.54 8.57
CA GLY A 254 4.51 -14.44 9.42
C GLY A 254 5.25 -14.83 10.69
N VAL A 255 6.49 -15.33 10.56
CA VAL A 255 7.33 -15.75 11.70
C VAL A 255 7.60 -14.59 12.66
N LEU A 256 7.88 -13.40 12.14
CA LEU A 256 8.10 -12.18 12.93
C LEU A 256 6.90 -11.82 13.79
N ARG A 257 5.68 -11.97 13.28
CA ARG A 257 4.44 -11.68 14.01
C ARG A 257 4.17 -12.67 15.13
N CYS A 258 4.48 -13.95 14.92
CA CYS A 258 4.27 -14.98 15.94
C CYS A 258 5.38 -15.02 16.99
N SER A 259 6.57 -14.47 16.67
CA SER A 259 7.78 -14.57 17.50
C SER A 259 8.13 -13.26 18.20
N GLU A 260 7.18 -12.34 18.39
CA GLU A 260 7.40 -11.05 19.07
C GLU A 260 7.98 -11.25 20.48
N GLY A 261 9.09 -10.57 20.77
CA GLY A 261 9.85 -10.67 22.02
C GLY A 261 10.78 -11.88 22.13
N GLN A 262 10.79 -12.80 21.16
CA GLN A 262 11.65 -13.99 21.17
C GLN A 262 12.86 -13.82 20.23
N PRO A 263 14.08 -14.24 20.64
CA PRO A 263 15.27 -14.14 19.80
C PRO A 263 15.18 -15.07 18.59
N VAL A 264 15.19 -14.48 17.38
CA VAL A 264 15.21 -15.21 16.12
C VAL A 264 16.63 -15.21 15.55
N VAL A 265 17.20 -16.40 15.37
CA VAL A 265 18.50 -16.56 14.72
C VAL A 265 18.33 -16.36 13.21
N THR A 266 19.24 -15.60 12.63
CA THR A 266 19.27 -15.26 11.20
C THR A 266 20.69 -15.31 10.70
N ARG A 267 20.89 -15.64 9.43
CA ARG A 267 22.19 -15.52 8.80
C ARG A 267 22.12 -14.74 7.50
N VAL A 268 23.13 -13.89 7.36
CA VAL A 268 23.28 -12.89 6.32
C VAL A 268 24.65 -13.02 5.68
N LEU A 269 24.81 -12.53 4.46
CA LEU A 269 26.10 -12.36 3.80
C LEU A 269 26.47 -10.89 3.79
N ARG A 270 27.62 -10.56 4.40
CA ARG A 270 28.22 -9.22 4.38
C ARG A 270 29.55 -9.29 3.63
N GLN A 271 29.67 -8.56 2.52
CA GLN A 271 30.87 -8.59 1.66
C GLN A 271 31.27 -10.03 1.24
N GLY A 272 30.30 -10.92 1.05
CA GLY A 272 30.54 -12.32 0.71
C GLY A 272 30.90 -13.24 1.89
N SER A 273 31.02 -12.70 3.11
CA SER A 273 31.24 -13.49 4.33
C SER A 273 29.92 -13.77 5.05
N PRO A 274 29.62 -15.04 5.41
CA PRO A 274 28.43 -15.38 6.16
C PRO A 274 28.56 -14.96 7.62
N LEU A 275 27.55 -14.25 8.13
CA LEU A 275 27.42 -13.81 9.51
C LEU A 275 26.11 -14.36 10.08
N SER A 276 26.17 -14.97 11.27
CA SER A 276 24.99 -15.38 12.04
C SER A 276 24.74 -14.36 13.14
N MET A 277 23.51 -13.85 13.22
CA MET A 277 23.10 -12.86 14.23
C MET A 277 21.67 -13.14 14.74
N THR A 278 21.39 -12.65 15.94
CA THR A 278 20.11 -12.86 16.61
C THR A 278 19.30 -11.57 16.59
N LEU A 279 18.14 -11.60 15.94
CA LEU A 279 17.20 -10.49 15.84
C LEU A 279 16.03 -10.72 16.82
N VAL A 280 15.73 -9.73 17.65
CA VAL A 280 14.56 -9.78 18.56
C VAL A 280 13.47 -8.88 17.97
N PRO A 281 12.42 -9.43 17.35
CA PRO A 281 11.31 -8.63 16.85
C PRO A 281 10.52 -8.07 18.03
N GLN A 282 10.40 -6.75 18.10
CA GLN A 282 9.69 -6.07 19.18
C GLN A 282 9.05 -4.79 18.65
N GLN A 283 7.97 -4.34 19.29
CA GLN A 283 7.45 -3.00 19.03
C GLN A 283 8.51 -1.95 19.37
N TRP A 284 8.69 -1.00 18.46
CA TRP A 284 9.64 0.11 18.59
C TRP A 284 9.02 1.35 17.94
N ALA A 285 9.65 2.52 18.06
CA ALA A 285 9.09 3.80 17.64
C ALA A 285 8.91 3.99 16.11
N GLY A 286 9.26 3.00 15.29
CA GLY A 286 9.14 3.05 13.83
C GLY A 286 8.22 1.98 13.24
N ARG A 287 8.33 1.74 11.93
CA ARG A 287 7.42 0.84 11.21
C ARG A 287 7.83 -0.62 11.37
N GLY A 288 6.85 -1.47 11.71
CA GLY A 288 7.05 -2.92 11.82
C GLY A 288 7.80 -3.35 13.08
N LEU A 289 8.25 -4.60 13.12
CA LEU A 289 8.80 -5.24 14.33
C LEU A 289 10.34 -5.22 14.42
N LEU A 290 11.03 -4.90 13.31
CA LEU A 290 12.50 -4.89 13.26
C LEU A 290 13.10 -3.57 12.79
N GLY A 291 12.37 -2.78 12.00
CA GLY A 291 12.87 -1.49 11.50
C GLY A 291 13.91 -1.58 10.38
N CYS A 292 13.81 -2.62 9.54
CA CYS A 292 14.58 -2.76 8.32
C CYS A 292 13.68 -2.92 7.08
N HIS A 293 14.14 -2.43 5.93
CA HIS A 293 13.50 -2.66 4.63
C HIS A 293 14.22 -3.78 3.89
N LEU A 294 13.48 -4.86 3.59
CA LEU A 294 13.99 -6.02 2.85
C LEU A 294 13.43 -6.00 1.43
N ARG A 295 14.31 -5.92 0.44
CA ARG A 295 13.96 -6.01 -0.99
C ARG A 295 14.21 -7.44 -1.49
N PRO A 296 13.24 -8.11 -2.14
CA PRO A 296 13.47 -9.42 -2.76
C PRO A 296 14.53 -9.31 -3.87
N LEU A 297 15.34 -10.36 -4.00
CA LEU A 297 16.32 -10.56 -5.08
C LEU A 297 15.73 -11.35 -6.25
#